data_AF-A0A948SGG1-F1
#
_entry.id   AF-A0A948SGG1-F1
#
_cell.length_a   1.000
_cell.length_b   1.000
_cell.length_c   1.000
_cell.angle_alpha   90.00
_cell.angle_beta   90.00
_cell.angle_gamma   90.00
#
_symmetry.space_group_name_H-M   'P 1'
#
loop_
_entity.id
_entity.type
_entity.pdbx_description
1 polymer ?
#
loop_
_entity_poly.entity_id
_entity_poly.type
_entity_poly.pdbx_seq_one_letter_code
_entity_poly.pdbx_strand_id
1 'polypeptide(L)'
;MFDRFKKDRAPANGVPAEGQPQSELHARRDELAARVAELTWDLGGLTYEMAIRDHFRLDVLVRRAAELQEADAQLGEVERLLASSYEGVGGTCRACGSPHSRGAVFCWHCGTQLVEHAPSIAAAGGPLPAGAPLTTPGTAPPQGSAEGQPTAVVTPVPAGDATVFGIPPAPVSDDTIVGGGAGGSRP
;
A
#
# COMPACT_ATOMS: atom_id res chain seq x y z
N MET A 1 -4.56 -29.34 -11.29
CA MET A 1 -5.72 -29.58 -10.40
C MET A 1 -6.18 -28.28 -9.74
N PHE A 2 -6.32 -27.18 -10.49
CA PHE A 2 -6.76 -25.88 -9.96
C PHE A 2 -7.47 -25.06 -11.03
N ASP A 3 -8.53 -25.62 -11.62
CA ASP A 3 -9.39 -24.92 -12.59
C ASP A 3 -10.82 -25.43 -12.45
N ARG A 4 -11.54 -24.93 -11.44
CA ARG A 4 -12.96 -25.28 -11.26
C ARG A 4 -13.77 -24.35 -10.35
N PHE A 5 -13.77 -23.04 -10.59
CA PHE A 5 -14.80 -22.17 -9.97
C PHE A 5 -15.30 -21.02 -10.86
N LYS A 6 -15.11 -21.09 -12.18
CA LYS A 6 -15.60 -20.09 -13.13
C LYS A 6 -16.98 -20.43 -13.71
N LYS A 7 -17.87 -21.05 -12.94
CA LYS A 7 -19.18 -21.47 -13.43
C LYS A 7 -20.31 -20.99 -12.50
N ASP A 8 -21.07 -20.06 -13.07
CA ASP A 8 -22.43 -19.62 -12.74
C ASP A 8 -22.58 -18.56 -11.63
N ARG A 9 -22.61 -17.29 -12.05
CA ARG A 9 -23.51 -16.30 -11.44
C ARG A 9 -24.04 -15.32 -12.48
N ALA A 10 -25.29 -15.52 -12.88
CA ALA A 10 -26.11 -14.47 -13.48
C ALA A 10 -26.78 -13.65 -12.36
N PRO A 11 -26.91 -12.32 -12.44
CA PRO A 11 -27.78 -11.58 -11.55
C PRO A 11 -29.11 -11.20 -12.19
N ALA A 12 -30.15 -11.32 -11.37
CA ALA A 12 -31.51 -10.87 -11.62
C ALA A 12 -31.60 -9.33 -11.62
N ASN A 13 -32.54 -8.81 -12.40
CA ASN A 13 -32.95 -7.41 -12.45
C ASN A 13 -33.35 -6.84 -11.09
N GLY A 14 -32.87 -5.63 -10.77
CA GLY A 14 -33.39 -4.82 -9.67
C GLY A 14 -32.65 -3.49 -9.50
N VAL A 15 -33.24 -2.40 -10.02
CA VAL A 15 -33.05 -0.95 -9.76
C VAL A 15 -31.59 -0.41 -9.76
N PRO A 16 -31.25 0.67 -10.51
CA PRO A 16 -29.92 1.26 -10.42
C PRO A 16 -29.74 1.95 -9.06
N ALA A 17 -29.25 1.19 -8.09
CA ALA A 17 -28.87 1.67 -6.79
C ALA A 17 -27.46 2.24 -6.86
N GLU A 18 -27.30 3.49 -6.42
CA GLU A 18 -26.00 4.19 -6.29
C GLU A 18 -25.02 3.45 -5.34
N GLY A 19 -25.48 2.39 -4.64
CA GLY A 19 -24.67 1.46 -3.85
C GLY A 19 -24.14 0.22 -4.60
N GLN A 20 -24.64 -0.11 -5.80
CA GLN A 20 -24.10 -1.22 -6.59
C GLN A 20 -22.66 -1.02 -7.06
N PRO A 21 -22.26 0.16 -7.61
CA PRO A 21 -20.87 0.37 -8.03
C PRO A 21 -19.88 0.34 -6.85
N GLN A 22 -20.30 0.79 -5.66
CA GLN A 22 -19.46 0.72 -4.45
C GLN A 22 -19.34 -0.71 -3.95
N SER A 23 -20.45 -1.47 -3.90
CA SER A 23 -20.42 -2.87 -3.47
C SER A 23 -19.57 -3.76 -4.38
N GLU A 24 -19.56 -3.48 -5.69
CA GLU A 24 -18.73 -4.18 -6.67
C GLU A 24 -17.23 -3.85 -6.49
N LEU A 25 -16.88 -2.58 -6.28
CA LEU A 25 -15.51 -2.18 -5.98
C LEU A 25 -14.99 -2.79 -4.67
N HIS A 26 -15.83 -2.87 -3.63
CA HIS A 26 -15.49 -3.56 -2.37
C HIS A 26 -15.23 -5.06 -2.61
N ALA A 27 -16.12 -5.74 -3.34
CA ALA A 27 -15.92 -7.16 -3.68
C ALA A 27 -14.65 -7.37 -4.51
N ARG A 28 -14.37 -6.46 -5.45
CA ARG A 28 -13.16 -6.51 -6.26
C ARG A 28 -11.88 -6.29 -5.45
N ARG A 29 -11.89 -5.38 -4.48
CA ARG A 29 -10.80 -5.20 -3.52
C ARG A 29 -10.55 -6.50 -2.77
N ASP A 30 -11.60 -7.13 -2.24
CA ASP A 30 -11.45 -8.37 -1.46
C ASP A 30 -10.89 -9.52 -2.29
N GLU A 31 -11.32 -9.63 -3.55
CA GLU A 31 -10.77 -10.60 -4.52
C GLU A 31 -9.28 -10.35 -4.78
N LEU A 32 -8.88 -9.10 -5.05
CA LEU A 32 -7.50 -8.73 -5.32
C LEU A 32 -6.60 -8.90 -4.10
N ALA A 33 -7.08 -8.53 -2.91
CA ALA A 33 -6.36 -8.73 -1.65
C ALA A 33 -6.11 -10.22 -1.37
N ALA A 34 -7.11 -11.08 -1.61
CA ALA A 34 -6.93 -12.53 -1.50
C ALA A 34 -5.88 -13.04 -2.49
N ARG A 35 -5.92 -12.56 -3.75
CA ARG A 35 -4.95 -12.96 -4.78
C ARG A 35 -3.52 -12.50 -4.47
N VAL A 36 -3.34 -11.29 -3.94
CA VAL A 36 -2.03 -10.78 -3.50
C VAL A 36 -1.48 -11.66 -2.36
N ALA A 37 -2.33 -12.03 -1.41
CA ALA A 37 -1.94 -12.91 -0.31
C ALA A 37 -1.52 -14.31 -0.82
N GLU A 38 -2.27 -14.91 -1.75
CA GLU A 38 -1.93 -16.19 -2.38
C GLU A 38 -0.59 -16.12 -3.12
N LEU A 39 -0.40 -15.11 -3.98
CA LEU A 39 0.84 -14.93 -4.74
C LEU A 39 2.05 -14.68 -3.83
N THR A 40 1.86 -13.95 -2.73
CA THR A 40 2.90 -13.73 -1.73
C THR A 40 3.30 -15.03 -1.03
N TRP A 41 2.31 -15.85 -0.66
CA TRP A 41 2.53 -17.16 -0.07
C TRP A 41 3.30 -18.09 -1.04
N ASP A 42 2.87 -18.15 -2.30
CA ASP A 42 3.50 -18.99 -3.32
C ASP A 42 4.94 -18.54 -3.63
N LEU A 43 5.17 -17.23 -3.74
CA LEU A 43 6.50 -16.67 -3.97
C LEU A 43 7.45 -17.01 -2.80
N GLY A 44 6.96 -16.88 -1.56
CA GLY A 44 7.71 -17.26 -0.36
C GLY A 44 8.01 -18.75 -0.32
N GLY A 45 7.02 -19.60 -0.58
CA GLY A 45 7.18 -21.05 -0.64
C GLY A 45 8.19 -21.49 -1.70
N LEU A 46 8.11 -20.92 -2.91
CA LEU A 46 9.06 -21.18 -3.98
C LEU A 46 10.49 -20.75 -3.61
N THR A 47 10.63 -19.58 -2.97
CA THR A 47 11.93 -19.09 -2.50
C THR A 47 12.52 -19.99 -1.42
N TYR A 48 11.69 -20.44 -0.47
CA TYR A 48 12.08 -21.39 0.57
C TYR A 48 12.56 -22.71 -0.03
N GLU A 49 11.79 -23.29 -0.95
CA GLU A 49 12.14 -24.56 -1.62
C GLU A 49 13.42 -24.48 -2.47
N MET A 50 13.73 -23.31 -3.04
CA MET A 50 14.99 -23.05 -3.74
C MET A 50 16.16 -22.92 -2.76
N ALA A 51 15.94 -22.24 -1.63
CA ALA A 51 16.97 -22.02 -0.61
C ALA A 51 17.45 -23.33 0.01
N ILE A 52 16.52 -24.23 0.39
CA ILE A 52 16.90 -25.52 1.00
C ILE A 52 17.57 -26.48 0.02
N ARG A 53 17.43 -26.26 -1.30
CA ARG A 53 18.09 -27.03 -2.36
C ARG A 53 19.35 -26.35 -2.90
N ASP A 54 19.73 -25.20 -2.35
CA ASP A 54 20.89 -24.40 -2.75
C ASP A 54 20.93 -24.08 -4.26
N HIS A 55 19.75 -23.87 -4.86
CA HIS A 55 19.65 -23.57 -6.29
C HIS A 55 18.65 -22.45 -6.55
N PHE A 56 19.16 -21.22 -6.67
CA PHE A 56 18.35 -20.06 -7.00
C PHE A 56 18.22 -19.84 -8.50
N ARG A 57 16.97 -19.69 -8.96
CA ARG A 57 16.66 -19.24 -10.31
C ARG A 57 16.03 -17.87 -10.26
N LEU A 58 16.87 -16.84 -10.36
CA LEU A 58 16.44 -15.46 -10.21
C LEU A 58 15.41 -15.06 -11.30
N ASP A 59 15.52 -15.60 -12.51
CA ASP A 59 14.56 -15.36 -13.58
C ASP A 59 13.13 -15.82 -13.23
N VAL A 60 13.02 -16.95 -12.52
CA VAL A 60 11.73 -17.48 -12.06
C VAL A 60 11.16 -16.56 -10.97
N LEU A 61 11.99 -16.16 -10.01
CA LEU A 61 11.60 -15.24 -8.93
C LEU A 61 11.15 -13.88 -9.48
N VAL A 62 11.89 -13.30 -10.41
CA VAL A 62 11.56 -12.01 -11.04
C VAL A 62 10.22 -12.10 -11.78
N ARG A 63 9.97 -13.20 -12.51
CA ARG A 63 8.68 -13.38 -13.20
C ARG A 63 7.52 -13.50 -12.22
N ARG A 64 7.67 -14.27 -11.14
CA ARG A 64 6.64 -14.40 -10.10
C ARG A 64 6.41 -13.11 -9.32
N ALA A 65 7.46 -12.37 -9.02
CA ALA A 65 7.37 -11.06 -8.40
C ALA A 65 6.62 -10.07 -9.31
N ALA A 66 6.85 -10.10 -10.63
CA ALA A 66 6.11 -9.26 -11.57
C ALA A 66 4.60 -9.58 -11.59
N GLU A 67 4.22 -10.88 -11.51
CA GLU A 67 2.81 -11.29 -11.38
C GLU A 67 2.17 -10.76 -10.08
N LEU A 68 2.90 -10.82 -8.97
CA LEU A 68 2.47 -10.25 -7.68
C LEU A 68 2.34 -8.72 -7.75
N GLN A 69 3.33 -8.04 -8.32
CA GLN A 69 3.32 -6.58 -8.47
C GLN A 69 2.15 -6.08 -9.31
N GLU A 70 1.78 -6.81 -10.37
CA GLU A 70 0.60 -6.49 -11.18
C GLU A 70 -0.69 -6.60 -10.35
N ALA A 71 -0.84 -7.65 -9.54
CA ALA A 71 -2.01 -7.81 -8.66
C ALA A 71 -2.06 -6.71 -7.59
N ASP A 72 -0.91 -6.34 -7.01
CA ASP A 72 -0.79 -5.26 -6.03
C ASP A 72 -1.12 -3.89 -6.63
N ALA A 73 -0.65 -3.61 -7.86
CA ALA A 73 -0.98 -2.39 -8.58
C ALA A 73 -2.50 -2.27 -8.86
N GLN A 74 -3.15 -3.39 -9.24
CA GLN A 74 -4.60 -3.43 -9.42
C GLN A 74 -5.35 -3.19 -8.11
N LEU A 75 -4.87 -3.76 -6.99
CA LEU A 75 -5.47 -3.53 -5.67
C LEU A 75 -5.37 -2.06 -5.28
N GLY A 76 -4.19 -1.47 -5.38
CA GLY A 76 -3.98 -0.05 -5.06
C GLY A 76 -4.83 0.90 -5.91
N GLU A 77 -5.06 0.57 -7.18
CA GLU A 77 -5.96 1.35 -8.03
C GLU A 77 -7.42 1.28 -7.54
N VAL A 78 -7.93 0.10 -7.17
CA VAL A 78 -9.29 -0.05 -6.62
C VAL A 78 -9.42 0.69 -5.29
N GLU A 79 -8.41 0.60 -4.41
CA GLU A 79 -8.39 1.31 -3.14
C GLU A 79 -8.41 2.83 -3.34
N ARG A 80 -7.66 3.34 -4.33
CA ARG A 80 -7.69 4.76 -4.71
C ARG A 80 -9.08 5.18 -5.19
N LEU A 81 -9.76 4.36 -6.00
CA LEU A 81 -11.12 4.64 -6.46
C LEU A 81 -12.11 4.67 -5.28
N LEU A 82 -11.99 3.73 -4.34
CA LEU A 82 -12.81 3.69 -3.13
C LEU A 82 -12.58 4.88 -2.20
N ALA A 83 -11.33 5.35 -2.07
CA ALA A 83 -11.04 6.56 -1.31
C ALA A 83 -11.70 7.79 -1.95
N SER A 84 -11.56 7.94 -3.28
CA SER A 84 -12.14 9.08 -4.01
C SER A 84 -13.67 9.11 -3.99
N SER A 85 -14.34 7.95 -3.93
CA SER A 85 -15.80 7.90 -3.83
C SER A 85 -16.31 8.32 -2.45
N TYR A 86 -15.52 8.07 -1.40
CA TYR A 86 -15.85 8.48 -0.03
C TYR A 86 -15.74 9.99 0.17
N GLU A 87 -14.77 10.65 -0.49
CA GLU A 87 -14.52 12.10 -0.38
C GLU A 87 -15.53 12.99 -1.14
N GLY A 88 -16.47 12.40 -1.89
CA GLY A 88 -17.43 13.13 -2.71
C GLY A 88 -18.36 14.10 -1.95
N VAL A 89 -19.10 14.94 -2.70
CA VAL A 89 -20.11 15.86 -2.16
C VAL A 89 -21.19 15.05 -1.41
N GLY A 90 -21.29 15.27 -0.10
CA GLY A 90 -22.25 14.63 0.79
C GLY A 90 -23.62 15.30 0.82
N GLY A 91 -23.78 16.38 0.06
CA GLY A 91 -25.04 17.11 -0.07
C GLY A 91 -24.81 18.62 -0.07
N THR A 92 -25.91 19.36 0.08
CA THR A 92 -25.94 20.81 0.22
C THR A 92 -26.46 21.18 1.60
N CYS A 93 -25.89 22.22 2.21
CA CYS A 93 -26.34 22.73 3.50
C CYS A 93 -27.80 23.22 3.40
N ARG A 94 -28.65 22.81 4.35
CA ARG A 94 -30.06 23.26 4.40
C ARG A 94 -30.23 24.74 4.72
N ALA A 95 -29.24 25.36 5.37
CA ALA A 95 -29.29 26.77 5.75
C ALA A 95 -28.85 27.73 4.63
N CYS A 96 -27.79 27.40 3.90
CA CYS A 96 -27.19 28.30 2.90
C CYS A 96 -27.01 27.71 1.50
N GLY A 97 -27.33 26.44 1.29
CA GLY A 97 -27.21 25.76 0.00
C GLY A 97 -25.78 25.38 -0.41
N SER A 98 -24.75 25.74 0.36
CA SER A 98 -23.36 25.41 0.01
C SER A 98 -23.11 23.90 0.02
N PRO A 99 -22.39 23.34 -0.97
CA PRO A 99 -22.05 21.92 -0.99
C PRO A 99 -21.12 21.58 0.17
N HIS A 100 -21.25 20.39 0.74
CA HIS A 100 -20.35 19.88 1.76
C HIS A 100 -19.87 18.48 1.40
N SER A 101 -18.71 18.06 1.92
CA SER A 101 -18.22 16.69 1.77
C SER A 101 -19.07 15.69 2.55
N ARG A 102 -19.03 14.41 2.16
CA ARG A 102 -19.57 13.32 2.97
C ARG A 102 -18.82 13.31 4.32
N GLY A 103 -19.56 13.36 5.43
CA GLY A 103 -18.99 13.37 6.79
C GLY A 103 -18.68 14.75 7.39
N ALA A 104 -18.95 15.85 6.68
CA ALA A 104 -18.84 17.19 7.27
C ALA A 104 -19.82 17.37 8.44
N VAL A 105 -19.32 17.68 9.64
CA VAL A 105 -20.16 17.94 10.83
C VAL A 105 -20.73 19.36 10.81
N PHE A 106 -20.02 20.30 10.20
CA PHE A 106 -20.39 21.71 10.07
C PHE A 106 -20.27 22.18 8.62
N CYS A 107 -21.11 23.14 8.22
CA CYS A 107 -21.01 23.80 6.93
C CYS A 107 -19.78 24.70 6.89
N TRP A 108 -18.92 24.52 5.89
CA TRP A 108 -17.73 25.36 5.68
C TRP A 108 -18.08 26.83 5.39
N HIS A 109 -19.27 27.11 4.86
CA HIS A 109 -19.69 28.44 4.45
C HIS A 109 -20.41 29.22 5.56
N CYS A 110 -21.42 28.61 6.19
CA CYS A 110 -22.25 29.30 7.21
C CYS A 110 -22.06 28.78 8.63
N GLY A 111 -21.20 27.77 8.85
CA GLY A 111 -20.92 27.20 10.18
C GLY A 111 -22.05 26.35 10.79
N THR A 112 -23.20 26.22 10.11
CA THR A 112 -24.34 25.43 10.61
C THR A 112 -23.99 23.95 10.69
N GLN A 113 -24.39 23.27 11.78
CA GLN A 113 -24.23 21.82 11.90
C GLN A 113 -25.04 21.09 10.82
N LEU A 114 -24.41 20.14 10.14
CA LEU A 114 -24.98 19.37 9.03
C LEU A 114 -25.53 18.01 9.49
N VAL A 115 -25.03 17.49 10.61
CA VAL A 115 -25.50 16.23 11.19
C VAL A 115 -26.75 16.51 12.03
N GLU A 116 -27.93 16.33 11.45
CA GLU A 116 -29.06 15.87 12.25
C GLU A 116 -28.81 14.39 12.51
N HIS A 117 -28.29 14.06 13.69
CA HIS A 117 -28.56 12.75 14.26
C HIS A 117 -30.08 12.58 14.17
N ALA A 118 -30.55 11.62 13.35
CA ALA A 118 -31.89 11.11 13.51
C ALA A 118 -32.03 10.83 15.02
N PRO A 119 -32.98 11.46 15.73
CA PRO A 119 -33.20 11.09 17.11
C PRO A 119 -33.52 9.59 17.07
N SER A 120 -32.63 8.78 17.63
CA SER A 120 -33.03 7.49 18.15
C SER A 120 -34.19 7.81 19.09
N ILE A 121 -35.38 7.42 18.66
CA ILE A 121 -36.61 7.69 19.38
C ILE A 121 -36.45 7.05 20.77
N ALA A 122 -36.34 7.94 21.77
CA ALA A 122 -36.72 7.80 23.16
C ALA A 122 -36.73 6.39 23.78
N ALA A 123 -35.82 6.18 24.73
CA ALA A 123 -36.13 5.48 25.97
C ALA A 123 -35.70 6.34 27.16
N ALA A 124 -36.71 7.03 27.73
CA ALA A 124 -36.90 7.44 29.13
C ALA A 124 -35.71 8.00 29.95
N GLY A 125 -35.85 9.26 30.40
CA GLY A 125 -35.15 9.78 31.58
C GLY A 125 -35.59 11.22 31.89
N GLY A 126 -36.25 11.42 33.03
CA GLY A 126 -36.92 12.66 33.45
C GLY A 126 -36.00 13.84 33.82
N PRO A 127 -36.56 14.91 34.43
CA PRO A 127 -35.95 16.24 34.48
C PRO A 127 -34.76 16.37 35.44
N LEU A 128 -33.80 17.21 35.04
CA LEU A 128 -32.59 17.64 35.77
C LEU A 128 -32.88 18.16 37.18
N PRO A 129 -31.92 18.01 38.11
CA PRO A 129 -31.62 19.05 39.07
C PRO A 129 -30.38 19.87 38.67
N ALA A 130 -30.47 21.16 39.00
CA ALA A 130 -29.47 22.19 38.77
C ALA A 130 -28.24 22.07 39.68
N GLY A 131 -27.09 22.51 39.16
CA GLY A 131 -26.02 23.14 39.93
C GLY A 131 -24.73 22.32 40.10
N ALA A 132 -23.70 22.66 39.32
CA ALA A 132 -22.29 22.70 39.76
C ALA A 132 -21.40 23.33 38.66
N PRO A 133 -20.32 24.05 39.03
CA PRO A 133 -19.71 25.08 38.20
C PRO A 133 -18.73 24.57 37.13
N LEU A 134 -18.61 25.35 36.07
CA LEU A 134 -17.60 25.23 35.02
C LEU A 134 -16.21 25.55 35.61
N THR A 135 -15.39 24.53 35.84
CA THR A 135 -13.93 24.67 35.89
C THR A 135 -13.35 24.44 34.50
N THR A 136 -12.78 25.49 33.92
CA THR A 136 -11.90 25.43 32.76
C THR A 136 -10.52 24.90 33.17
N PRO A 137 -9.92 23.99 32.40
CA PRO A 137 -8.47 23.92 32.28
C PRO A 137 -8.03 24.53 30.96
N GLY A 138 -6.98 25.34 31.04
CA GLY A 138 -6.51 26.23 29.99
C GLY A 138 -6.09 25.56 28.69
N THR A 139 -6.36 26.29 27.62
CA THR A 139 -5.68 26.19 26.33
C THR A 139 -4.20 26.50 26.50
N ALA A 140 -3.33 25.60 26.05
CA ALA A 140 -1.98 25.92 25.60
C ALA A 140 -1.80 25.32 24.20
N PRO A 141 -1.51 26.13 23.16
CA PRO A 141 -1.17 25.61 21.83
C PRO A 141 0.30 25.16 21.80
N PRO A 142 0.66 24.00 21.20
CA PRO A 142 2.04 23.75 20.84
C PRO A 142 2.42 24.62 19.64
N GLN A 143 3.38 25.51 19.87
CA GLN A 143 4.11 26.24 18.82
C GLN A 143 4.92 25.26 17.98
N GLY A 144 5.05 25.59 16.69
CA GLY A 144 5.64 24.73 15.69
C GLY A 144 7.12 24.40 15.91
N SER A 145 7.51 23.27 15.35
CA SER A 145 8.85 23.07 14.82
C SER A 145 8.69 22.42 13.46
N ALA A 146 8.96 23.22 12.43
CA ALA A 146 9.35 22.71 11.13
C ALA A 146 10.75 22.13 11.29
N GLU A 147 10.96 20.85 11.00
CA GLU A 147 12.22 20.28 10.52
C GLU A 147 12.04 18.79 10.21
N GLY A 148 12.49 18.36 9.03
CA GLY A 148 12.70 16.94 8.74
C GLY A 148 11.76 16.31 7.73
N GLN A 149 11.68 16.88 6.52
CA GLN A 149 11.46 16.09 5.32
C GLN A 149 12.50 14.94 5.32
N PRO A 150 12.12 13.65 5.24
CA PRO A 150 13.10 12.63 4.88
C PRO A 150 13.40 12.85 3.39
N THR A 151 14.39 13.69 3.10
CA THR A 151 15.14 13.53 1.85
C THR A 151 15.68 12.12 1.88
N ALA A 152 15.08 11.24 1.09
CA ALA A 152 15.72 10.00 0.71
C ALA A 152 17.08 10.37 0.15
N VAL A 153 18.13 10.16 0.93
CA VAL A 153 19.47 10.03 0.39
C VAL A 153 19.39 8.74 -0.41
N VAL A 154 19.10 8.88 -1.71
CA VAL A 154 19.51 7.87 -2.68
C VAL A 154 21.03 7.89 -2.62
N THR A 155 21.61 7.06 -1.78
CA THR A 155 23.01 6.72 -1.89
C THR A 155 23.17 6.11 -3.28
N PRO A 156 24.01 6.68 -4.17
CA PRO A 156 24.36 5.96 -5.38
C PRO A 156 25.01 4.65 -4.92
N VAL A 157 24.42 3.53 -5.34
CA VAL A 157 25.07 2.21 -5.26
C VAL A 157 26.40 2.36 -6.00
N PRO A 158 27.57 2.25 -5.33
CA PRO A 158 28.82 2.21 -6.05
C PRO A 158 28.80 0.98 -6.94
N ALA A 159 29.16 1.16 -8.21
CA ALA A 159 29.38 0.06 -9.12
C ALA A 159 30.50 -0.83 -8.55
N GLY A 160 30.11 -2.02 -8.08
CA GLY A 160 30.96 -3.20 -7.91
C GLY A 160 32.11 -3.12 -6.93
N ASP A 161 32.05 -3.94 -5.88
CA ASP A 161 33.13 -4.89 -5.65
C ASP A 161 32.60 -6.16 -4.99
N ALA A 162 32.85 -7.30 -5.63
CA ALA A 162 32.31 -8.60 -5.31
C ALA A 162 33.04 -9.26 -4.14
N THR A 163 32.95 -8.67 -2.93
CA THR A 163 33.64 -9.21 -1.74
C THR A 163 32.75 -9.43 -0.53
N VAL A 164 31.42 -9.31 -0.66
CA VAL A 164 30.49 -9.46 0.48
C VAL A 164 30.16 -10.92 0.84
N PHE A 165 30.56 -11.90 0.04
CA PHE A 165 30.51 -13.32 0.44
C PHE A 165 31.93 -13.87 0.53
N GLY A 166 32.33 -14.31 1.72
CA GLY A 166 33.65 -14.83 2.05
C GLY A 166 34.04 -16.09 1.29
N ILE A 167 34.36 -15.93 0.00
CA ILE A 167 35.02 -16.92 -0.82
C ILE A 167 36.50 -16.50 -0.88
N PRO A 168 37.46 -17.28 -0.36
CA PRO A 168 38.87 -16.96 -0.53
C PRO A 168 39.24 -17.01 -2.02
N PRO A 169 40.05 -16.07 -2.55
CA PRO A 169 40.50 -16.13 -3.93
C PRO A 169 41.38 -17.37 -4.14
N ALA A 170 41.18 -18.05 -5.28
CA ALA A 170 42.01 -19.17 -5.70
C ALA A 170 43.49 -18.73 -5.84
N PRO A 171 44.47 -19.59 -5.53
CA PRO A 171 45.87 -19.23 -5.68
C PRO A 171 46.20 -19.02 -7.16
N VAL A 172 46.74 -17.83 -7.46
CA VAL A 172 47.34 -17.53 -8.77
C VAL A 172 48.65 -18.32 -8.88
N SER A 173 48.75 -19.17 -9.91
CA SER A 173 50.00 -19.83 -10.28
C SER A 173 50.91 -18.81 -10.95
N ASP A 174 52.05 -18.55 -10.32
CA ASP A 174 53.12 -17.69 -10.82
C ASP A 174 53.95 -18.49 -11.84
N ASP A 175 53.52 -18.53 -13.10
CA ASP A 175 54.35 -19.06 -14.19
C ASP A 175 55.28 -17.95 -14.70
N THR A 176 56.50 -18.04 -14.18
CA THR A 176 57.67 -17.25 -14.53
C THR A 176 57.94 -17.30 -16.04
N ILE A 177 57.79 -16.16 -16.72
CA ILE A 177 58.36 -15.94 -18.05
C ILE A 177 59.88 -15.84 -17.90
N VAL A 178 60.59 -16.93 -18.17
CA VAL A 178 62.05 -16.94 -18.35
C VAL A 178 62.36 -16.50 -19.79
N GLY A 179 63.07 -15.37 -19.91
CA GLY A 179 63.66 -14.85 -21.16
C GLY A 179 64.72 -15.79 -21.75
N GLY A 180 65.42 -15.50 -22.83
CA GLY A 180 65.51 -14.31 -23.67
C GLY A 180 66.42 -14.72 -24.84
N GLY A 181 66.18 -14.13 -26.00
CA GLY A 181 66.92 -14.43 -27.22
C GLY A 181 68.40 -14.04 -27.13
N ALA A 182 69.28 -14.93 -27.58
CA ALA A 182 70.66 -14.60 -27.92
C ALA A 182 70.82 -14.74 -29.44
N GLY A 183 70.89 -13.60 -30.12
CA GLY A 183 71.43 -13.51 -31.47
C GLY A 183 72.91 -13.13 -31.42
N GLY A 184 73.68 -13.54 -32.43
CA GLY A 184 74.84 -12.78 -32.89
C GLY A 184 76.21 -13.48 -32.91
N SER A 185 76.62 -13.78 -34.14
CA SER A 185 77.99 -13.67 -34.69
C SER A 185 79.08 -14.66 -34.28
N ARG A 186 79.72 -15.23 -35.30
CA ARG A 186 81.17 -15.07 -35.53
C ARG A 186 81.55 -15.31 -37.02
N PRO A 187 82.67 -14.72 -37.48
CA PRO A 187 83.06 -14.57 -38.88
C PRO A 187 83.69 -15.82 -39.50
#